data_AF-A0A537ETI3-F1
#
_entry.id   AF-A0A537ETI3-F1
#
_cell.length_a   1.000
_cell.length_b   1.000
_cell.length_c   1.000
_cell.angle_alpha   90.00
_cell.angle_beta   90.00
_cell.angle_gamma   90.00
#
_symmetry.space_group_name_H-M   'P 1'
#
loop_
_entity.id
_entity.type
_entity.pdbx_description
1 polymer ?
#
loop_
_entity_poly.entity_id
_entity_poly.type
_entity_poly.pdbx_seq_one_letter_code
_entity_poly.pdbx_strand_id
1 'polypeptide(L)'
;MWNKVATIVAGYPERLKVVKTLLENGLAVRGSRIYLNQIELPVMKVARAAGVDRRTVGETVRIIEANPEIRQIFATLESAGLSLRGVADDLGLGAIEIVVDNPSRAGILAGASRLLSEAGISIRSRTLTTPPRQTRAGTQHSRLRSVQ
;
A
#
# COMPACT_ATOMS: atom_id res chain seq x y z
N MET A 1 -10.34 -1.17 10.89
CA MET A 1 -9.16 -2.05 10.79
C MET A 1 -7.88 -1.36 11.28
N TRP A 2 -7.49 -0.22 10.68
CA TRP A 2 -6.27 0.51 11.07
C TRP A 2 -6.19 0.87 12.57
N ASN A 3 -7.30 1.29 13.17
CA ASN A 3 -7.33 1.62 14.61
C ASN A 3 -6.96 0.41 15.49
N LYS A 4 -7.41 -0.81 15.16
CA LYS A 4 -7.05 -2.01 15.94
C LYS A 4 -5.56 -2.32 15.86
N VAL A 5 -5.01 -2.24 14.64
CA VAL A 5 -3.58 -2.46 14.40
C VAL A 5 -2.74 -1.38 15.09
N ALA A 6 -3.13 -0.12 14.96
CA ALA A 6 -2.44 1.02 15.57
C ALA A 6 -2.46 0.97 17.10
N THR A 7 -3.55 0.49 17.72
CA THR A 7 -3.63 0.28 19.18
C THR A 7 -2.66 -0.79 19.67
N ILE A 8 -2.42 -1.84 18.88
CA ILE A 8 -1.55 -2.97 19.29
C ILE A 8 -0.06 -2.62 19.21
N VAL A 9 0.31 -1.70 18.31
CA VAL A 9 1.66 -1.12 18.26
C VAL A 9 1.76 0.27 18.90
N ALA A 10 0.73 0.68 19.65
CA ALA A 10 0.69 1.98 20.31
C ALA A 10 1.86 2.11 21.30
N GLY A 11 2.52 3.27 21.27
CA GLY A 11 3.68 3.58 22.12
C GLY A 11 5.05 3.32 21.49
N TYR A 12 5.13 2.65 20.33
CA TYR A 12 6.40 2.39 19.64
C TYR A 12 6.36 2.87 18.17
N PRO A 13 6.81 4.10 17.88
CA PRO A 13 6.71 4.68 16.54
C PRO A 13 7.47 3.87 15.47
N GLU A 14 8.55 3.18 15.85
CA GLU A 14 9.31 2.33 14.93
C GLU A 14 8.54 1.06 14.55
N ARG A 15 7.80 0.44 15.47
CA ARG A 15 6.98 -0.75 15.19
C ARG A 15 5.83 -0.40 14.24
N LEU A 16 5.27 0.82 14.37
CA LEU A 16 4.27 1.32 13.45
C LEU A 16 4.83 1.45 12.02
N LYS A 17 6.09 1.88 11.86
CA LYS A 17 6.74 1.90 10.53
C LYS A 17 6.80 0.51 9.92
N VAL A 18 7.21 -0.50 10.70
CA VAL A 18 7.25 -1.90 10.24
C VAL A 18 5.89 -2.37 9.77
N VAL A 19 4.86 -2.20 10.61
CA VAL A 19 3.48 -2.59 10.29
C VAL A 19 2.98 -1.90 9.02
N LYS A 20 3.26 -0.61 8.88
CA LYS A 20 2.91 0.16 7.69
C LYS A 20 3.60 -0.41 6.44
N THR A 21 4.91 -0.69 6.52
CA THR A 21 5.66 -1.32 5.43
C THR A 21 5.08 -2.68 5.05
N LEU A 22 4.73 -3.53 6.02
CA LEU A 22 4.10 -4.83 5.75
C LEU A 22 2.78 -4.66 4.99
N LEU A 23 1.90 -3.76 5.45
CA LEU A 23 0.59 -3.54 4.84
C LEU A 23 0.66 -2.90 3.45
N GLU A 24 1.51 -1.89 3.26
CA GLU A 24 1.65 -1.19 1.99
C GLU A 24 2.19 -2.09 0.87
N ASN A 25 3.02 -3.08 1.22
CA ASN A 25 3.63 -4.01 0.27
C ASN A 25 2.88 -5.34 0.18
N GLY A 26 1.86 -5.56 1.03
CA GLY A 26 1.13 -6.84 1.12
C GLY A 26 2.03 -8.00 1.58
N LEU A 27 2.90 -7.74 2.56
CA LEU A 27 3.79 -8.75 3.13
C LEU A 27 3.07 -9.55 4.20
N ALA A 28 3.03 -10.87 4.01
CA ALA A 28 2.46 -11.79 4.98
C ALA A 28 3.44 -12.08 6.11
N VAL A 29 2.91 -12.34 7.30
CA VAL A 29 3.67 -12.90 8.43
C VAL A 29 3.11 -14.27 8.72
N ARG A 30 3.97 -15.29 8.65
CA ARG A 30 3.59 -16.69 8.91
C ARG A 30 4.61 -17.29 9.86
N GLY A 31 4.25 -17.40 11.13
CA GLY A 31 5.20 -17.74 12.20
C GLY A 31 6.24 -16.63 12.36
N SER A 32 7.52 -16.99 12.43
CA SER A 32 8.62 -16.03 12.59
C SER A 32 9.15 -15.43 11.29
N ARG A 33 8.49 -15.70 10.15
CA ARG A 33 8.97 -15.39 8.80
C ARG A 33 8.03 -14.43 8.08
N ILE A 34 8.60 -13.66 7.17
CA ILE A 34 7.90 -12.64 6.37
C ILE A 34 7.91 -13.11 4.91
N TYR A 35 6.78 -12.97 4.22
CA TYR A 35 6.61 -13.44 2.85
C TYR A 35 6.08 -12.34 1.96
N LEU A 36 6.62 -12.25 0.74
CA LEU A 36 5.97 -11.60 -0.39
C LEU A 36 5.33 -12.71 -1.23
N ASN A 37 4.01 -12.87 -1.12
CA ASN A 37 3.28 -14.00 -1.68
C ASN A 37 3.91 -15.33 -1.22
N GLN A 38 4.60 -16.05 -2.12
CA GLN A 38 5.27 -17.33 -1.84
C GLN A 38 6.78 -17.19 -1.62
N ILE A 39 7.33 -15.98 -1.70
CA ILE A 39 8.77 -15.71 -1.58
C ILE A 39 9.07 -15.29 -0.13
N GLU A 40 9.89 -16.06 0.56
CA GLU A 40 10.36 -15.67 1.90
C GLU A 40 11.34 -14.49 1.82
N LEU A 41 11.10 -13.47 2.66
CA LEU A 41 11.93 -12.28 2.74
C LEU A 41 12.82 -12.29 3.99
N PRO A 42 14.13 -12.04 3.85
CA PRO A 42 15.00 -11.86 5.00
C PRO A 42 14.59 -10.64 5.83
N VAL A 43 14.51 -10.81 7.15
CA VAL A 43 14.18 -9.74 8.12
C VAL A 43 15.03 -8.48 7.90
N MET A 44 16.31 -8.64 7.54
CA MET A 44 17.21 -7.53 7.24
C MET A 44 16.74 -6.64 6.09
N LYS A 45 16.14 -7.23 5.05
CA LYS A 45 15.64 -6.48 3.88
C LYS A 45 14.40 -5.68 4.25
N VAL A 46 13.51 -6.28 5.05
CA VAL A 46 12.32 -5.61 5.57
C VAL A 46 12.70 -4.46 6.51
N ALA A 47 13.67 -4.69 7.41
CA ALA A 47 14.17 -3.66 8.32
C ALA A 47 14.73 -2.44 7.56
N ARG A 48 15.51 -2.69 6.50
CA ARG A 48 16.04 -1.64 5.63
C ARG A 48 14.92 -0.88 4.92
N ALA A 49 13.92 -1.57 4.39
CA ALA A 49 12.78 -0.95 3.71
C ALA A 49 11.93 -0.10 4.67
N ALA A 50 11.75 -0.56 5.91
CA ALA A 50 11.02 0.17 6.95
C ALA A 50 11.85 1.29 7.63
N GLY A 51 13.17 1.33 7.40
CA GLY A 51 14.09 2.29 8.01
C GLY A 51 14.22 2.12 9.53
N VAL A 52 14.29 0.87 10.00
CA VAL A 52 14.39 0.52 11.44
C VAL A 52 15.45 -0.55 11.68
N ASP A 53 15.79 -0.82 12.94
CA ASP A 53 16.66 -1.92 13.31
C ASP A 53 15.97 -3.30 13.10
N ARG A 54 16.79 -4.33 12.80
CA ARG A 54 16.29 -5.70 12.59
C ARG A 54 15.58 -6.27 13.82
N ARG A 55 15.97 -5.87 15.04
CA ARG A 55 15.34 -6.32 16.28
C ARG A 55 13.92 -5.80 16.38
N THR A 56 13.70 -4.54 16.00
CA THR A 56 12.36 -3.92 15.95
C THR A 56 11.42 -4.71 15.05
N VAL A 57 11.90 -5.18 13.89
CA VAL A 57 11.11 -6.04 12.99
C VAL A 57 10.79 -7.37 13.66
N GLY A 58 11.79 -8.03 14.25
CA GLY A 58 11.58 -9.31 14.95
C GLY A 58 10.60 -9.22 16.12
N GLU A 59 10.68 -8.16 16.93
CA GLU A 59 9.71 -7.89 18.00
C GLU A 59 8.31 -7.65 17.46
N THR A 60 8.19 -6.88 16.38
CA THR A 60 6.89 -6.59 15.74
C THR A 60 6.24 -7.89 15.23
N VAL A 61 7.01 -8.76 14.58
CA VAL A 61 6.54 -10.08 14.13
C VAL A 61 6.04 -10.93 15.30
N ARG A 62 6.77 -10.96 16.42
CA ARG A 62 6.33 -11.69 17.62
C ARG A 62 5.02 -11.14 18.18
N ILE A 63 4.84 -9.82 18.20
CA ILE A 63 3.60 -9.18 18.67
C ILE A 63 2.42 -9.54 17.75
N ILE A 64 2.64 -9.52 16.43
CA ILE A 64 1.64 -9.92 15.43
C ILE A 64 1.22 -11.38 15.65
N GLU A 65 2.19 -12.29 15.82
CA GLU A 65 1.93 -13.73 16.01
C GLU A 65 1.28 -14.06 17.35
N ALA A 66 1.59 -13.30 18.41
CA ALA A 66 1.04 -13.53 19.75
C ALA A 66 -0.47 -13.20 19.84
N ASN A 67 -1.00 -12.37 18.93
CA ASN A 67 -2.41 -12.02 18.91
C ASN A 67 -3.14 -12.79 17.80
N PRO A 68 -4.05 -13.73 18.12
CA PRO A 68 -4.72 -14.56 17.11
C PRO A 68 -5.51 -13.79 16.04
N GLU A 69 -6.18 -12.68 16.42
CA GLU A 69 -6.98 -11.87 15.49
C GLU A 69 -6.07 -11.18 14.47
N ILE A 70 -4.95 -10.60 14.93
CA ILE A 70 -3.99 -9.92 14.07
C ILE A 70 -3.19 -10.90 13.23
N ARG A 71 -2.75 -12.01 13.83
CA ARG A 71 -2.07 -13.10 13.13
C ARG A 71 -2.87 -13.55 11.91
N GLN A 72 -4.19 -13.75 12.06
CA GLN A 72 -5.02 -14.19 10.94
C GLN A 72 -5.05 -13.16 9.80
N ILE A 73 -5.09 -11.86 10.12
CA ILE A 73 -5.04 -10.79 9.12
C ILE A 73 -3.69 -10.79 8.39
N PHE A 74 -2.58 -10.85 9.13
CA PHE A 74 -1.24 -10.77 8.52
C PHE A 74 -0.82 -12.06 7.83
N ALA A 75 -1.36 -13.23 8.19
CA ALA A 75 -1.05 -14.50 7.54
C ALA A 75 -1.64 -14.59 6.11
N THR A 76 -2.76 -13.91 5.88
CA THR A 76 -3.49 -13.89 4.59
C THR A 76 -3.21 -12.64 3.75
N LEU A 77 -2.33 -11.75 4.21
CA LEU A 77 -1.90 -10.63 3.39
C LEU A 77 -1.22 -11.14 2.13
N GLU A 78 -1.60 -10.56 1.00
CA GLU A 78 -1.00 -10.81 -0.30
C GLU A 78 -0.74 -9.48 -0.99
N SER A 79 0.30 -9.45 -1.81
CA SER A 79 0.60 -8.27 -2.59
C SER A 79 -0.45 -8.11 -3.69
N ALA A 80 -1.08 -6.93 -3.77
CA ALA A 80 -2.19 -6.65 -4.68
C ALA A 80 -1.81 -6.61 -6.19
N GLY A 81 -0.60 -7.06 -6.55
CA GLY A 81 -0.12 -7.17 -7.93
C GLY A 81 0.88 -6.10 -8.35
N LEU A 82 1.39 -6.22 -9.58
CA LEU A 82 2.37 -5.31 -10.15
C LEU A 82 1.74 -3.94 -10.45
N SER A 83 2.36 -2.85 -10.00
CA SER A 83 2.01 -1.54 -10.54
C SER A 83 2.51 -1.47 -11.99
N LEU A 84 1.57 -1.37 -12.93
CA LEU A 84 1.91 -1.23 -14.36
C LEU A 84 2.35 0.18 -14.74
N ARG A 85 2.31 1.15 -13.81
CA ARG A 85 2.61 2.55 -14.10
C ARG A 85 3.99 2.75 -14.74
N GLY A 86 5.01 2.01 -14.26
CA GLY A 86 6.38 2.15 -14.76
C GLY A 86 6.68 1.40 -16.06
N VAL A 87 5.77 0.52 -16.50
CA VAL A 87 5.93 -0.31 -17.71
C VAL A 87 4.77 -0.10 -18.69
N ALA A 88 3.92 0.91 -18.44
CA ALA A 88 2.70 1.11 -19.20
C ALA A 88 3.03 1.39 -20.67
N ASP A 89 3.98 2.29 -20.91
CA ASP A 89 4.38 2.71 -22.26
C ASP A 89 4.99 1.54 -23.04
N ASP A 90 5.89 0.77 -22.42
CA ASP A 90 6.50 -0.44 -23.02
C ASP A 90 5.45 -1.51 -23.40
N LEU A 91 4.33 -1.56 -22.67
CA LEU A 91 3.22 -2.48 -22.90
C LEU A 91 2.13 -1.90 -23.81
N GLY A 92 2.33 -0.69 -24.36
CA GLY A 92 1.31 0.01 -25.16
C GLY A 92 0.03 0.34 -24.37
N LEU A 93 0.16 0.57 -23.06
CA LEU A 93 -0.92 0.90 -22.15
C LEU A 93 -0.92 2.40 -21.86
N GLY A 94 -2.10 3.02 -21.83
CA GLY A 94 -2.28 4.33 -21.23
C GLY A 94 -2.43 4.23 -19.71
N ALA A 95 -1.76 5.10 -18.95
CA ALA A 95 -1.93 5.25 -17.52
C ALA A 95 -2.65 6.57 -17.19
N ILE A 96 -3.72 6.50 -16.38
CA ILE A 96 -4.48 7.67 -15.93
C ILE A 96 -4.40 7.77 -14.42
N GLU A 97 -3.93 8.91 -13.92
CA GLU A 97 -3.89 9.22 -12.48
C GLU A 97 -5.07 10.14 -12.12
N ILE A 98 -5.95 9.67 -11.23
CA ILE A 98 -7.11 10.43 -10.76
C ILE A 98 -6.85 10.87 -9.33
N VAL A 99 -6.59 12.16 -9.15
CA VAL A 99 -6.42 12.78 -7.83
C VAL A 99 -7.76 13.31 -7.35
N VAL A 100 -8.11 13.00 -6.10
CA VAL A 100 -9.38 13.41 -5.49
C VAL A 100 -9.15 14.23 -4.22
N ASP A 101 -9.93 15.28 -4.06
CA ASP A 101 -9.80 16.18 -2.89
C ASP A 101 -10.25 15.52 -1.58
N ASN A 102 -11.32 14.72 -1.65
CA ASN A 102 -11.85 13.98 -0.51
C ASN A 102 -12.04 12.50 -0.88
N PRO A 103 -11.08 11.62 -0.53
CA PRO A 103 -11.14 10.20 -0.88
C PRO A 103 -12.27 9.45 -0.15
N SER A 104 -12.87 10.02 0.89
CA SER A 104 -13.97 9.41 1.65
C SER A 104 -15.33 9.57 0.97
N ARG A 105 -15.43 10.36 -0.12
CA ARG A 105 -16.69 10.52 -0.85
C ARG A 105 -17.02 9.25 -1.63
N ALA A 106 -18.19 8.67 -1.37
CA ALA A 106 -18.68 7.52 -2.13
C ALA A 106 -18.91 7.88 -3.62
N GLY A 107 -18.72 6.91 -4.51
CA GLY A 107 -19.02 7.05 -5.93
C GLY A 107 -17.89 7.59 -6.82
N ILE A 108 -16.73 7.96 -6.26
CA ILE A 108 -15.57 8.43 -7.04
C ILE A 108 -15.18 7.42 -8.13
N LEU A 109 -14.99 6.16 -7.75
CA LEU A 109 -14.60 5.12 -8.70
C LEU A 109 -15.68 4.89 -9.76
N ALA A 110 -16.95 4.83 -9.34
CA ALA A 110 -18.07 4.61 -10.23
C ALA A 110 -18.21 5.73 -11.27
N GLY A 111 -18.02 6.99 -10.84
CA GLY A 111 -18.00 8.14 -11.73
C GLY A 111 -16.83 8.08 -12.71
N ALA A 112 -15.62 7.80 -12.22
CA ALA A 112 -14.45 7.65 -13.08
C ALA A 112 -14.61 6.52 -14.11
N SER A 113 -15.06 5.34 -13.68
CA SER A 113 -15.29 4.21 -14.59
C SER A 113 -16.36 4.52 -15.63
N ARG A 114 -17.41 5.24 -15.24
CA ARG A 114 -18.48 5.68 -16.15
C ARG A 114 -17.93 6.61 -17.23
N LEU A 115 -17.18 7.66 -16.84
CA LEU A 115 -16.59 8.61 -17.79
C LEU A 115 -15.64 7.92 -18.79
N LEU A 116 -14.81 6.99 -18.31
CA LEU A 116 -13.91 6.23 -19.17
C LEU A 116 -14.68 5.33 -20.14
N SER A 117 -15.73 4.66 -19.64
CA SER A 117 -16.59 3.81 -20.48
C SER A 117 -17.34 4.62 -21.53
N GLU A 118 -17.87 5.79 -21.19
CA GLU A 118 -18.56 6.71 -22.12
C GLU A 118 -17.59 7.23 -23.20
N ALA A 119 -16.30 7.36 -22.88
CA ALA A 119 -15.25 7.70 -23.83
C ALA A 119 -14.72 6.50 -24.64
N GLY A 120 -15.26 5.29 -24.45
CA GLY A 120 -14.82 4.08 -25.14
C GLY A 120 -13.47 3.51 -24.66
N ILE A 121 -13.00 3.93 -23.47
CA ILE A 121 -11.72 3.52 -22.91
C ILE A 121 -11.92 2.30 -22.00
N SER A 122 -11.29 1.18 -22.34
CA SER A 122 -11.31 -0.03 -21.51
C SER A 122 -10.31 0.07 -20.35
N ILE A 123 -10.75 -0.32 -19.14
CA ILE A 123 -9.93 -0.32 -17.93
C ILE A 123 -9.35 -1.73 -17.73
N ARG A 124 -8.03 -1.88 -17.85
CA ARG A 124 -7.34 -3.17 -17.68
C ARG A 124 -6.95 -3.48 -16.24
N SER A 125 -6.52 -2.46 -15.51
CA SER A 125 -6.14 -2.58 -14.10
C SER A 125 -6.40 -1.28 -13.36
N ARG A 126 -6.47 -1.37 -12.04
CA ARG A 126 -6.60 -0.22 -11.16
C ARG A 126 -5.70 -0.40 -9.96
N THR A 127 -4.95 0.64 -9.64
CA THR A 127 -4.21 0.76 -8.39
C THR A 127 -4.77 1.94 -7.61
N LEU A 128 -4.99 1.79 -6.29
CA LEU A 128 -5.24 2.92 -5.41
C LEU A 128 -3.96 3.25 -4.67
N THR A 129 -3.55 4.50 -4.73
CA THR A 129 -2.46 5.02 -3.92
C THR A 129 -3.05 6.04 -2.95
N THR A 130 -2.81 5.85 -1.66
CA THR A 130 -3.03 6.92 -0.68
C THR A 130 -1.71 7.69 -0.60
N PRO A 131 -1.63 8.94 -1.09
CA PRO A 131 -0.40 9.70 -0.92
C PRO A 131 -0.10 9.84 0.57
N PRO A 132 1.18 9.81 1.00
CA PRO A 132 1.53 10.27 2.35
C PRO A 132 0.96 11.68 2.49
N ARG A 133 0.36 12.00 3.66
CA ARG A 133 -0.11 13.37 3.97
C ARG A 133 1.03 14.33 3.64
N GLN A 134 0.96 15.01 2.49
CA GLN A 134 1.82 16.14 2.22
C GLN A 134 1.32 17.24 3.12
N THR A 135 2.11 17.60 4.13
CA THR A 135 1.99 18.89 4.81
C THR A 135 1.99 19.94 3.71
N ARG A 136 0.84 20.62 3.54
CA ARG A 136 0.65 21.65 2.51
C ARG A 136 1.75 22.70 2.64
N ALA A 137 2.58 22.81 1.62
CA ALA A 137 3.32 24.02 1.33
C ALA A 137 3.10 24.35 -0.16
N GLY A 138 2.37 25.45 -0.40
CA GLY A 138 2.55 26.30 -1.57
C GLY A 138 2.07 25.81 -2.93
N THR A 139 0.91 26.34 -3.32
CA THR A 139 0.62 26.87 -4.68
C THR A 139 0.27 25.91 -5.81
N GLN A 140 -0.89 26.20 -6.38
CA GLN A 140 -1.57 25.60 -7.53
C GLN A 140 -0.66 25.39 -8.76
N HIS A 141 -0.85 24.27 -9.44
CA HIS A 141 -1.20 24.24 -10.87
C HIS A 141 -1.76 22.87 -11.26
N SER A 142 -3.03 22.86 -11.65
CA SER A 142 -3.64 21.76 -12.41
C SER A 142 -2.88 21.62 -13.73
N ARG A 143 -2.08 20.57 -13.86
CA ARG A 143 -1.55 20.11 -15.15
C ARG A 143 -1.93 18.65 -15.30
N LEU A 144 -2.93 18.40 -16.14
CA LEU A 144 -3.07 17.13 -16.85
C LEU A 144 -1.78 16.94 -17.66
N ARG A 145 -0.85 16.14 -17.13
CA ARG A 145 0.27 15.64 -17.93
C ARG A 145 -0.20 14.33 -18.56
N SER A 146 -0.61 14.43 -19.82
CA SER A 146 -0.41 13.31 -20.76
C SER A 146 1.10 13.08 -20.77
N VAL A 147 1.51 11.91 -20.30
CA VAL A 147 2.82 11.36 -20.69
C VAL A 147 2.56 10.81 -22.09
N GLN A 148 3.22 11.41 -23.07
CA GLN A 148 3.25 10.94 -24.46
C GLN A 148 4.34 9.90 -24.61
#